data_AF-A0A5N6F691-F1
#
_entry.id   AF-A0A5N6F691-F1
#
_cell.length_a   1.000
_cell.length_b   1.000
_cell.length_c   1.000
_cell.angle_alpha   90.00
_cell.angle_beta   90.00
_cell.angle_gamma   90.00
#
_symmetry.space_group_name_H-M   'P 1'
#
loop_
_entity.id
_entity.type
_entity.pdbx_description
1 polymer ?
#
loop_
_entity_poly.entity_id
_entity_poly.type
_entity_poly.pdbx_seq_one_letter_code
_entity_poly.pdbx_strand_id
1 'polypeptide(L)'
;MAIPIDEKHVHYPRHSDDAISVFNILKQWFPSELVLEMLEYAEYWLRSRVSRADEMQYAESDCHGQPPYLTSTPIQGERSPVKKIRVTIWSHDQGWSSYPQDHGSFNNSWTWFDLKITRPVGRDDISKDANLRLATNVHASEDTMCHEIIYRSDQNLRWVQNLQPGDRISIIPRALFPGWTNFVEKACIDIYTTPVFT
;
A
#
# COMPACT_ATOMS: atom_id res chain seq x y z
N MET A 1 -22.26 19.97 -15.20
CA MET A 1 -21.49 19.15 -14.23
C MET A 1 -21.21 17.83 -14.89
N ALA A 2 -19.96 17.59 -15.28
CA ALA A 2 -19.56 16.32 -15.86
C ALA A 2 -19.62 15.26 -14.75
N ILE A 3 -20.46 14.25 -14.96
CA ILE A 3 -20.42 13.01 -14.18
C ILE A 3 -19.00 12.46 -14.38
N PRO A 4 -18.24 12.13 -13.32
CA PRO A 4 -16.93 11.53 -13.48
C PRO A 4 -17.09 10.31 -14.38
N ILE A 5 -16.27 10.26 -15.43
CA ILE A 5 -16.21 9.11 -16.33
C ILE A 5 -15.71 7.95 -15.48
N ASP A 6 -16.67 7.20 -14.94
CA ASP A 6 -16.57 5.79 -14.64
C ASP A 6 -15.34 5.43 -13.78
N GLU A 7 -15.50 5.40 -12.46
CA GLU A 7 -14.93 4.27 -11.71
C GLU A 7 -15.59 3.02 -12.28
N LYS A 8 -15.15 2.60 -13.48
CA LYS A 8 -15.43 1.29 -14.03
C LYS A 8 -15.16 0.35 -12.87
N HIS A 9 -16.12 -0.52 -12.57
CA HIS A 9 -15.87 -1.70 -11.76
C HIS A 9 -14.85 -2.57 -12.52
N VAL A 10 -13.59 -2.13 -12.54
CA VAL A 10 -12.47 -2.87 -13.12
C VAL A 10 -12.33 -4.08 -12.23
N HIS A 11 -12.83 -5.19 -12.73
CA HIS A 11 -12.71 -6.46 -12.06
C HIS A 11 -11.24 -6.87 -12.15
N TYR A 12 -10.58 -6.93 -11.00
CA TYR A 12 -9.25 -7.53 -10.89
C TYR A 12 -9.39 -8.97 -10.43
N PRO A 13 -8.71 -9.92 -11.08
CA PRO A 13 -8.72 -11.31 -10.66
C PRO A 13 -8.20 -11.44 -9.23
N ARG A 14 -8.77 -12.35 -8.44
CA ARG A 14 -8.28 -12.63 -7.07
C ARG A 14 -7.45 -13.90 -7.00
N HIS A 15 -7.68 -14.80 -7.96
CA HIS A 15 -7.00 -16.07 -8.10
C HIS A 15 -6.53 -16.24 -9.55
N SER A 16 -5.48 -17.05 -9.75
CA SER A 16 -4.92 -17.29 -11.09
C SER A 16 -5.95 -17.87 -12.06
N ASP A 17 -6.93 -18.66 -11.59
CA ASP A 17 -8.00 -19.25 -12.41
C ASP A 17 -8.82 -18.19 -13.16
N ASP A 18 -9.06 -17.03 -12.54
CA ASP A 18 -9.77 -15.91 -13.18
C ASP A 18 -8.95 -15.36 -14.36
N ALA A 19 -7.64 -15.15 -14.13
CA ALA A 19 -6.73 -14.64 -15.15
C ALA A 19 -6.50 -15.67 -16.28
N ILE A 20 -6.40 -16.95 -15.94
CA ILE A 20 -6.32 -18.07 -16.89
C ILE A 20 -7.58 -18.14 -17.74
N SER A 21 -8.77 -17.95 -17.13
CA SER A 21 -10.04 -17.95 -17.86
C SER A 21 -10.09 -16.83 -18.90
N VAL A 22 -9.69 -15.61 -18.53
CA VAL A 22 -9.62 -14.48 -19.48
C VAL A 22 -8.58 -14.74 -20.56
N PHE A 23 -7.40 -15.25 -20.21
CA PHE A 23 -6.37 -15.62 -21.16
C PHE A 23 -6.88 -16.65 -22.19
N ASN A 24 -7.55 -17.71 -21.73
CA ASN A 24 -8.10 -18.76 -22.59
C ASN A 24 -9.21 -18.25 -23.52
N ILE A 25 -10.05 -17.31 -23.06
CA ILE A 25 -11.07 -16.68 -23.89
C ILE A 25 -10.41 -15.84 -25.00
N LEU A 26 -9.45 -14.98 -24.64
CA LEU A 26 -8.78 -14.11 -25.61
C LEU A 26 -7.91 -14.90 -26.60
N LYS A 27 -7.31 -16.01 -26.16
CA LYS A 27 -6.52 -16.91 -27.00
C LYS A 27 -7.32 -17.59 -28.12
N GLN A 28 -8.66 -17.59 -28.04
CA GLN A 28 -9.50 -18.03 -29.16
C GLN A 28 -9.44 -17.08 -30.36
N TRP A 29 -9.02 -15.82 -30.14
CA TRP A 29 -9.03 -14.75 -31.14
C TRP A 29 -7.63 -14.22 -31.46
N PHE A 30 -6.67 -14.37 -30.55
CA PHE A 30 -5.32 -13.81 -30.67
C PHE A 30 -4.24 -14.84 -30.30
N PRO A 31 -3.01 -14.73 -30.87
CA PRO A 31 -1.85 -15.50 -30.42
C PRO A 31 -1.56 -15.30 -28.93
N SER A 32 -0.95 -16.30 -28.28
CA SER A 32 -0.73 -16.27 -26.82
C SER A 32 0.13 -15.09 -26.38
N GLU A 33 1.15 -14.76 -27.18
CA GLU A 33 2.08 -13.67 -26.95
C GLU A 33 1.36 -12.33 -26.92
N LEU A 34 0.45 -12.09 -27.89
CA LEU A 34 -0.33 -10.87 -27.95
C LEU A 34 -1.32 -10.77 -26.80
N VAL A 35 -1.95 -11.88 -26.41
CA VAL A 35 -2.85 -11.89 -25.22
C VAL A 35 -2.07 -11.53 -23.97
N LEU A 36 -0.86 -12.06 -23.77
CA LEU A 36 -0.02 -11.71 -22.62
C LEU A 36 0.34 -10.22 -22.62
N GLU A 37 0.68 -9.64 -23.76
CA GLU A 37 0.93 -8.19 -23.88
C GLU A 37 -0.32 -7.37 -23.56
N MET A 38 -1.49 -7.79 -24.04
CA MET A 38 -2.78 -7.13 -23.74
C MET A 38 -3.07 -7.16 -22.24
N LEU A 39 -2.88 -8.30 -21.58
CA LEU A 39 -3.13 -8.45 -20.14
C LEU A 39 -2.15 -7.62 -19.30
N GLU A 40 -0.87 -7.60 -19.68
CA GLU A 40 0.13 -6.78 -19.01
C GLU A 40 -0.15 -5.28 -19.20
N TYR A 41 -0.49 -4.85 -20.42
CA TYR A 41 -0.84 -3.46 -20.73
C TYR A 41 -2.12 -3.00 -20.01
N ALA A 42 -3.09 -3.89 -19.86
CA ALA A 42 -4.31 -3.64 -19.11
C ALA A 42 -4.09 -3.69 -17.57
N GLU A 43 -2.88 -3.98 -17.10
CA GLU A 43 -2.57 -4.26 -15.70
C GLU A 43 -3.51 -5.31 -15.08
N TYR A 44 -3.89 -6.34 -15.88
CA TYR A 44 -4.81 -7.39 -15.48
C TYR A 44 -4.11 -8.43 -14.60
N TRP A 45 -3.69 -7.96 -13.42
CA TRP A 45 -2.94 -8.69 -12.42
C TRP A 45 -3.85 -9.14 -11.27
N LEU A 46 -3.42 -10.16 -10.53
CA LEU A 46 -4.11 -10.58 -9.32
C LEU A 46 -4.10 -9.44 -8.31
N ARG A 47 -5.24 -9.14 -7.67
CA ARG A 47 -5.33 -8.10 -6.64
C ARG A 47 -5.75 -8.68 -5.30
N SER A 48 -4.84 -8.61 -4.34
CA SER A 48 -5.15 -8.79 -2.92
C SER A 48 -5.45 -7.44 -2.27
N ARG A 49 -6.58 -7.34 -1.57
CA ARG A 49 -6.98 -6.13 -0.83
C ARG A 49 -7.24 -6.47 0.63
N VAL A 50 -6.69 -5.65 1.52
CA VAL A 50 -7.13 -5.56 2.91
C VAL A 50 -7.44 -4.11 3.26
N SER A 51 -8.45 -3.91 4.10
CA SER A 51 -8.84 -2.58 4.57
C SER A 51 -9.25 -2.64 6.03
N ARG A 52 -9.05 -1.54 6.74
CA ARG A 52 -9.50 -1.33 8.11
C ARG A 52 -10.07 0.08 8.22
N ALA A 53 -11.18 0.22 8.94
CA ALA A 53 -11.88 1.49 9.13
C ALA A 53 -12.24 1.70 10.61
N ASP A 54 -11.26 1.43 11.47
CA ASP A 54 -11.36 1.68 12.90
C ASP A 54 -10.55 2.94 13.22
N GLU A 55 -11.19 3.93 13.84
CA GLU A 55 -10.50 5.13 14.30
C GLU A 55 -9.54 4.80 15.45
N MET A 56 -8.28 5.17 15.30
CA MET A 56 -7.23 4.93 16.28
C MET A 56 -6.31 6.14 16.45
N GLN A 57 -5.74 6.27 17.64
CA GLN A 57 -4.83 7.34 18.00
C GLN A 57 -3.48 6.72 18.39
N TYR A 58 -2.39 7.35 17.94
CA TYR A 58 -1.04 6.88 18.20
C TYR A 58 -0.20 8.03 18.72
N ALA A 59 0.16 7.99 20.01
CA ALA A 59 1.15 8.87 20.60
C ALA A 59 2.55 8.24 20.50
N GLU A 60 3.58 9.00 20.89
CA GLU A 60 4.97 8.52 20.91
C GLU A 60 5.13 7.21 21.73
N SER A 61 4.41 7.08 22.86
CA SER A 61 4.44 5.87 23.68
C SER A 61 3.93 4.63 22.96
N ASP A 62 2.99 4.79 22.03
CA ASP A 62 2.40 3.69 21.26
C ASP A 62 3.34 3.21 20.16
N CYS A 63 4.30 4.03 19.76
CA CYS A 63 5.26 3.68 18.72
C CYS A 63 6.21 2.55 19.13
N HIS A 64 6.26 2.21 20.43
CA HIS A 64 7.07 1.15 21.01
C HIS A 64 6.22 -0.05 21.41
N GLY A 65 5.99 -0.98 20.47
CA GLY A 65 5.44 -2.30 20.77
C GLY A 65 3.96 -2.51 20.45
N GLN A 66 3.23 -1.48 19.99
CA GLN A 66 1.89 -1.70 19.45
C GLN A 66 1.92 -2.49 18.13
N PRO A 67 0.87 -3.30 17.87
CA PRO A 67 0.72 -3.96 16.59
C PRO A 67 0.54 -2.94 15.46
N PRO A 68 0.90 -3.29 14.21
CA PRO A 68 0.60 -2.48 13.04
C PRO A 68 -0.89 -2.13 12.95
N TYR A 69 -1.23 -0.95 12.42
CA TYR A 69 -2.63 -0.58 12.20
C TYR A 69 -3.32 -1.55 11.24
N LEU A 70 -2.63 -1.90 10.14
CA LEU A 70 -3.12 -2.82 9.12
C LEU A 70 -1.95 -3.64 8.58
N THR A 71 -2.15 -4.94 8.39
CA THR A 71 -1.19 -5.87 7.79
C THR A 71 -1.87 -6.61 6.64
N SER A 72 -1.17 -6.74 5.50
CA SER A 72 -1.66 -7.47 4.35
C SER A 72 -1.81 -8.97 4.62
N THR A 73 -2.62 -9.64 3.80
CA THR A 73 -2.49 -11.09 3.61
C THR A 73 -1.10 -11.42 3.06
N PRO A 74 -0.63 -12.68 3.20
CA PRO A 74 0.61 -13.09 2.58
C PRO A 74 0.56 -12.84 1.07
N ILE A 75 1.64 -12.28 0.51
CA ILE A 75 1.79 -12.07 -0.93
C ILE A 75 1.66 -13.41 -1.65
N GLN A 76 0.88 -13.44 -2.72
CA GLN A 76 0.65 -14.61 -3.56
C GLN A 76 1.53 -14.57 -4.82
N GLY A 77 1.63 -15.71 -5.51
CA GLY A 77 2.35 -15.84 -6.78
C GLY A 77 3.64 -16.66 -6.65
N GLU A 78 4.52 -16.49 -7.63
CA GLU A 78 5.83 -17.15 -7.70
C GLU A 78 6.98 -16.18 -7.34
N ARG A 79 8.17 -16.38 -7.90
CA ARG A 79 9.34 -15.56 -7.63
C ARG A 79 9.11 -14.11 -8.04
N SER A 80 9.37 -13.18 -7.12
CA SER A 80 9.23 -11.74 -7.34
C SER A 80 7.88 -11.35 -7.96
N PRO A 81 6.76 -11.69 -7.31
CA PRO A 81 5.45 -11.69 -7.96
C PRO A 81 4.83 -10.29 -8.04
N VAL A 82 5.29 -9.35 -7.21
CA VAL A 82 4.67 -8.03 -7.03
C VAL A 82 4.93 -7.13 -8.23
N LYS A 83 3.84 -6.62 -8.82
CA LYS A 83 3.84 -5.64 -9.91
C LYS A 83 3.60 -4.22 -9.40
N LYS A 84 2.67 -4.08 -8.45
CA LYS A 84 2.25 -2.79 -7.89
C LYS A 84 1.76 -2.97 -6.45
N ILE A 85 2.07 -2.00 -5.59
CA ILE A 85 1.50 -1.86 -4.25
C ILE A 85 0.86 -0.49 -4.19
N ARG A 86 -0.37 -0.42 -3.70
CA ARG A 86 -1.06 0.84 -3.39
C ARG A 86 -1.44 0.84 -1.93
N VAL A 87 -1.00 1.86 -1.21
CA VAL A 87 -1.36 2.12 0.18
C VAL A 87 -2.17 3.39 0.21
N THR A 88 -3.36 3.34 0.82
CA THR A 88 -4.21 4.51 1.02
C THR A 88 -4.50 4.66 2.49
N ILE A 89 -4.30 5.86 3.05
CA ILE A 89 -4.44 6.15 4.48
C ILE A 89 -5.25 7.44 4.64
N TRP A 90 -6.22 7.43 5.54
CA TRP A 90 -6.97 8.61 5.94
C TRP A 90 -6.58 8.95 7.37
N SER A 91 -5.91 10.08 7.54
CA SER A 91 -5.36 10.48 8.82
C SER A 91 -5.14 11.98 8.92
N HIS A 92 -5.00 12.43 10.16
CA HIS A 92 -4.62 13.79 10.48
C HIS A 92 -3.75 13.84 11.75
N ASP A 93 -3.32 15.05 12.06
CA ASP A 93 -2.50 15.36 13.21
C ASP A 93 -3.39 15.84 14.38
N GLN A 94 -2.83 16.21 15.52
CA GLN A 94 -3.64 16.60 16.69
C GLN A 94 -4.40 17.93 16.58
N GLY A 95 -4.22 18.70 15.50
CA GLY A 95 -4.94 19.97 15.29
C GLY A 95 -4.35 21.19 16.00
N TRP A 96 -3.21 21.06 16.71
CA TRP A 96 -2.56 22.19 17.37
C TRP A 96 -1.05 22.00 17.48
N SER A 97 -0.31 23.12 17.50
CA SER A 97 1.11 23.14 17.88
C SER A 97 1.51 24.53 18.40
N SER A 98 2.63 24.60 19.10
CA SER A 98 3.23 25.88 19.54
C SER A 98 3.96 26.65 18.42
N TYR A 99 3.94 26.15 17.19
CA TYR A 99 4.65 26.70 16.03
C TYR A 99 3.65 27.11 14.93
N PRO A 100 2.87 28.19 15.13
CA PRO A 100 1.80 28.61 14.22
C PRO A 100 2.29 28.91 12.80
N GLN A 101 3.57 29.27 12.62
CA GLN A 101 4.17 29.48 11.31
C GLN A 101 4.24 28.23 10.42
N ASP A 102 4.19 27.03 11.03
CA ASP A 102 4.26 25.75 10.33
C ASP A 102 2.87 25.12 10.10
N HIS A 103 1.81 25.70 10.69
CA HIS A 103 0.44 25.19 10.58
C HIS A 103 -0.02 25.09 9.13
N GLY A 104 -0.71 23.99 8.80
CA GLY A 104 -1.20 23.75 7.44
C GLY A 104 -0.10 23.37 6.43
N SER A 105 1.15 23.19 6.88
CA SER A 105 2.27 22.71 6.06
C SER A 105 2.71 21.29 6.46
N PHE A 106 3.68 20.72 5.76
CA PHE A 106 4.33 19.47 6.19
C PHE A 106 5.59 19.71 7.02
N ASN A 107 6.01 20.97 7.19
CA ASN A 107 7.23 21.31 7.92
C ASN A 107 7.03 21.01 9.41
N ASN A 108 8.06 20.45 10.04
CA ASN A 108 8.05 20.14 11.48
C ASN A 108 6.82 19.33 11.93
N SER A 109 6.21 18.55 11.03
CA SER A 109 5.15 17.61 11.38
C SER A 109 5.77 16.34 11.94
N TRP A 110 5.31 15.95 13.13
CA TRP A 110 5.84 14.81 13.86
C TRP A 110 4.86 13.66 13.94
N THR A 111 3.89 13.59 13.03
CA THR A 111 3.04 12.41 12.83
C THR A 111 3.15 11.87 11.40
N TRP A 112 3.36 10.56 11.27
CA TRP A 112 3.66 9.93 9.99
C TRP A 112 3.38 8.44 9.95
N PHE A 113 3.69 7.81 8.81
CA PHE A 113 3.53 6.37 8.60
C PHE A 113 4.79 5.75 8.01
N ASP A 114 5.20 4.63 8.59
CA ASP A 114 6.23 3.75 8.01
C ASP A 114 5.59 2.47 7.45
N LEU A 115 6.19 1.93 6.40
CA LEU A 115 5.92 0.60 5.90
C LEU A 115 6.82 -0.40 6.61
N LYS A 116 6.25 -1.52 7.09
CA LYS A 116 7.01 -2.66 7.61
C LYS A 116 6.84 -3.88 6.73
N ILE A 117 7.96 -4.50 6.37
CA ILE A 117 7.99 -5.78 5.67
C ILE A 117 8.21 -6.89 6.71
N THR A 118 7.32 -7.88 6.74
CA THR A 118 7.48 -9.09 7.56
C THR A 118 7.64 -10.29 6.66
N ARG A 119 8.68 -11.08 6.89
CA ARG A 119 9.03 -12.25 6.05
C ARG A 119 8.96 -13.54 6.87
N PRO A 120 8.69 -14.69 6.23
CA PRO A 120 8.87 -16.00 6.86
C PRO A 120 10.29 -16.19 7.41
N VAL A 121 10.41 -17.04 8.44
CA VAL A 121 11.69 -17.36 9.11
C VAL A 121 12.71 -17.87 8.10
N GLY A 122 13.97 -17.44 8.26
CA GLY A 122 15.08 -17.85 7.40
C GLY A 122 15.26 -17.03 6.12
N ARG A 123 14.49 -15.95 5.92
CA ARG A 123 14.70 -14.98 4.84
C ARG A 123 15.45 -13.75 5.31
N ASP A 124 16.32 -13.23 4.45
CA ASP A 124 17.04 -11.98 4.69
C ASP A 124 16.09 -10.79 4.83
N ASP A 125 16.47 -9.85 5.68
CA ASP A 125 15.75 -8.59 5.83
C ASP A 125 16.08 -7.63 4.67
N ILE A 126 15.09 -7.39 3.82
CA ILE A 126 15.20 -6.51 2.64
C ILE A 126 14.86 -5.05 2.95
N SER A 127 14.56 -4.73 4.22
CA SER A 127 14.18 -3.38 4.66
C SER A 127 15.38 -2.51 5.09
N LYS A 128 16.54 -3.13 5.37
CA LYS A 128 17.70 -2.46 6.01
C LYS A 128 18.17 -1.17 5.34
N ASP A 129 18.10 -1.08 4.02
CA ASP A 129 18.55 0.09 3.24
C ASP A 129 17.39 0.77 2.50
N ALA A 130 16.14 0.39 2.79
CA ALA A 130 14.98 0.91 2.10
C ALA A 130 14.42 2.12 2.85
N ASN A 131 14.17 3.23 2.14
CA ASN A 131 13.31 4.28 2.65
C ASN A 131 11.86 3.80 2.60
N LEU A 132 11.33 3.41 3.76
CA LEU A 132 9.98 2.88 3.92
C LEU A 132 9.00 3.90 4.53
N ARG A 133 9.33 5.19 4.50
CA ARG A 133 8.39 6.25 4.85
C ARG A 133 7.26 6.29 3.82
N LEU A 134 6.01 6.20 4.29
CA LEU A 134 4.81 6.27 3.45
C LEU A 134 4.34 7.71 3.27
N ALA A 135 3.95 8.36 4.36
CA ALA A 135 3.41 9.72 4.35
C ALA A 135 3.63 10.42 5.68
N THR A 136 3.52 11.74 5.69
CA THR A 136 3.55 12.61 6.87
C THR A 136 2.25 13.42 6.88
N ASN A 137 1.61 13.57 8.03
CA ASN A 137 0.39 14.38 8.13
C ASN A 137 0.70 15.87 8.02
N VAL A 138 -0.32 16.65 7.68
CA VAL A 138 -0.24 18.11 7.73
C VAL A 138 -0.11 18.55 9.19
N HIS A 139 0.89 19.37 9.46
CA HIS A 139 1.24 19.89 10.77
C HIS A 139 0.06 20.59 11.44
N ALA A 140 -0.27 20.16 12.66
CA ALA A 140 -1.30 20.75 13.51
C ALA A 140 -2.67 20.88 12.82
N SER A 141 -3.00 19.97 11.91
CA SER A 141 -4.29 19.95 11.22
C SER A 141 -5.19 18.88 11.81
N GLU A 142 -6.44 19.24 12.12
CA GLU A 142 -7.51 18.27 12.45
C GLU A 142 -8.28 17.80 11.20
N ASP A 143 -8.02 18.41 10.04
CA ASP A 143 -8.62 17.99 8.78
C ASP A 143 -7.97 16.70 8.27
N THR A 144 -8.78 15.65 8.14
CA THR A 144 -8.36 14.36 7.58
C THR A 144 -7.93 14.47 6.13
N MET A 145 -6.68 14.09 5.88
CA MET A 145 -6.12 13.97 4.54
C MET A 145 -6.13 12.51 4.07
N CYS A 146 -6.41 12.31 2.78
CA CYS A 146 -6.22 11.03 2.11
C CYS A 146 -4.81 10.97 1.48
N HIS A 147 -3.95 10.13 2.04
CA HIS A 147 -2.61 9.85 1.50
C HIS A 147 -2.69 8.63 0.58
N GLU A 148 -2.26 8.79 -0.67
CA GLU A 148 -2.13 7.68 -1.63
C GLU A 148 -0.67 7.48 -2.04
N ILE A 149 -0.14 6.29 -1.79
CA ILE A 149 1.24 5.92 -2.08
C ILE A 149 1.23 4.71 -3.01
N ILE A 150 1.94 4.83 -4.14
CA ILE A 150 2.05 3.76 -5.13
C ILE A 150 3.52 3.40 -5.33
N TYR A 151 3.82 2.11 -5.15
CA TYR A 151 5.08 1.51 -5.53
C TYR A 151 4.88 0.55 -6.69
N ARG A 152 5.80 0.54 -7.65
CA ARG A 152 5.76 -0.32 -8.83
C ARG A 152 7.09 -1.05 -9.00
N SER A 153 7.04 -2.24 -9.59
CA SER A 153 8.24 -3.05 -9.84
C SER A 153 9.23 -2.42 -10.83
N ASP A 154 8.74 -1.51 -11.68
CA ASP A 154 9.50 -0.78 -12.70
C ASP A 154 10.26 0.44 -12.15
N GLN A 155 10.00 0.86 -10.90
CA GLN A 155 10.63 2.05 -10.27
C GLN A 155 12.05 1.81 -9.73
N ASN A 156 12.69 0.68 -10.07
CA ASN A 156 14.02 0.29 -9.55
C ASN A 156 14.11 0.28 -8.01
N LEU A 157 13.00 -0.05 -7.34
CA LEU A 157 12.94 -0.19 -5.89
C LEU A 157 13.33 -1.62 -5.52
N ARG A 158 14.59 -1.81 -5.08
CA ARG A 158 15.14 -3.14 -4.73
C ARG A 158 14.25 -3.92 -3.76
N TRP A 159 13.69 -3.25 -2.76
CA TRP A 159 12.82 -3.90 -1.79
C TRP A 159 11.53 -4.42 -2.43
N VAL A 160 10.92 -3.70 -3.38
CA VAL A 160 9.72 -4.16 -4.11
C VAL A 160 10.05 -5.37 -4.97
N GLN A 161 11.15 -5.30 -5.73
CA GLN A 161 11.59 -6.38 -6.62
C GLN A 161 11.98 -7.66 -5.86
N ASN A 162 12.39 -7.52 -4.60
CA ASN A 162 12.78 -8.62 -3.73
C ASN A 162 11.64 -9.17 -2.86
N LEU A 163 10.43 -8.60 -2.91
CA LEU A 163 9.25 -9.17 -2.26
C LEU A 163 8.96 -10.56 -2.84
N GLN A 164 8.66 -11.51 -1.98
CA GLN A 164 8.42 -12.91 -2.33
C GLN A 164 7.07 -13.39 -1.79
N PRO A 165 6.55 -14.52 -2.31
CA PRO A 165 5.35 -15.14 -1.77
C PRO A 165 5.52 -15.42 -0.28
N GLY A 166 4.49 -15.15 0.50
CA GLY A 166 4.52 -15.28 1.97
C GLY A 166 4.96 -14.02 2.72
N ASP A 167 5.65 -13.06 2.07
CA ASP A 167 5.98 -11.78 2.68
C ASP A 167 4.68 -10.97 2.94
N ARG A 168 4.70 -10.08 3.93
CA ARG A 168 3.58 -9.20 4.31
C ARG A 168 4.03 -7.76 4.42
N ILE A 169 3.12 -6.84 4.10
CA ILE A 169 3.31 -5.40 4.22
C ILE A 169 2.39 -4.87 5.30
N SER A 170 2.91 -4.00 6.16
CA SER A 170 2.14 -3.41 7.27
C SER A 170 2.29 -1.90 7.31
N ILE A 171 1.24 -1.21 7.75
CA ILE A 171 1.22 0.25 7.98
C ILE A 171 1.48 0.48 9.47
N ILE A 172 2.52 1.26 9.78
CA ILE A 172 2.93 1.61 11.13
C ILE A 172 2.72 3.11 11.33
N PRO A 173 1.66 3.53 12.04
CA PRO A 173 1.49 4.92 12.43
C PRO A 173 2.55 5.31 13.45
N ARG A 174 2.99 6.55 13.36
CA ARG A 174 4.06 7.12 14.18
C ARG A 174 3.67 8.52 14.65
N ALA A 175 4.13 8.84 15.85
CA ALA A 175 4.15 10.17 16.42
C ALA A 175 5.46 10.37 17.19
N LEU A 176 5.97 11.59 17.25
CA LEU A 176 7.16 11.94 18.04
C LEU A 176 6.90 13.22 18.83
N PHE A 177 7.42 13.25 20.05
CA PHE A 177 7.28 14.31 21.06
C PHE A 177 5.95 14.32 21.83
N PRO A 178 5.99 14.74 23.11
CA PRO A 178 4.79 14.91 23.92
C PRO A 178 3.76 15.84 23.26
N GLY A 179 2.50 15.42 23.26
CA GLY A 179 1.39 16.18 22.68
C GLY A 179 1.16 15.95 21.19
N TRP A 180 2.08 15.26 20.50
CA TRP A 180 1.85 14.81 19.13
C TRP A 180 1.15 13.46 19.11
N THR A 181 0.05 13.40 18.37
CA THR A 181 -0.80 12.22 18.27
C THR A 181 -1.27 12.08 16.82
N ASN A 182 -1.01 10.92 16.22
CA ASN A 182 -1.45 10.58 14.88
C ASN A 182 -2.84 9.95 14.95
N PHE A 183 -3.83 10.58 14.32
CA PHE A 183 -5.20 10.10 14.24
C PHE A 183 -5.41 9.39 12.91
N VAL A 184 -5.71 8.09 12.96
CA VAL A 184 -5.92 7.25 11.78
C VAL A 184 -7.38 6.83 11.74
N GLU A 185 -8.11 7.23 10.70
CA GLU A 185 -9.52 6.84 10.54
C GLU A 185 -9.65 5.48 9.87
N LYS A 186 -8.91 5.29 8.76
CA LYS A 186 -8.98 4.10 7.93
C LYS A 186 -7.75 3.96 7.05
N ALA A 187 -7.48 2.74 6.62
CA ALA A 187 -6.43 2.46 5.64
C ALA A 187 -6.77 1.26 4.75
N CYS A 188 -6.14 1.21 3.59
CA CYS A 188 -6.24 0.14 2.61
C CYS A 188 -4.86 -0.20 2.06
N ILE A 189 -4.60 -1.50 1.89
CA ILE A 189 -3.44 -2.02 1.16
C ILE A 189 -3.96 -2.88 0.01
N ASP A 190 -3.65 -2.47 -1.22
CA ASP A 190 -3.84 -3.24 -2.44
C ASP A 190 -2.47 -3.72 -2.95
N ILE A 191 -2.29 -5.03 -3.09
CA ILE A 191 -1.09 -5.63 -3.68
C ILE A 191 -1.50 -6.33 -4.97
N TYR A 192 -0.83 -5.96 -6.06
CA TYR A 192 -1.03 -6.51 -7.38
C TYR A 192 0.12 -7.45 -7.73
N THR A 193 -0.19 -8.69 -8.10
CA THR A 193 0.80 -9.73 -8.40
C THR A 193 0.56 -10.40 -9.74
N THR A 194 1.63 -10.86 -10.37
CA THR A 194 1.56 -11.63 -11.61
C THR A 194 0.72 -12.90 -11.41
N PRO A 195 -0.26 -13.19 -12.30
CA PRO A 195 -0.96 -14.47 -12.28
C PRO A 195 -0.01 -15.64 -12.53
N VAL A 196 -0.31 -16.80 -11.94
CA VAL A 196 0.46 -18.02 -12.15
C VAL A 196 -0.25 -18.88 -13.20
N PHE A 197 0.35 -19.01 -14.38
CA PHE A 197 -0.16 -19.88 -15.44
C PHE A 197 0.53 -21.26 -15.31
N THR A 198 -0.08 -22.16 -14.54
CA THR A 198 0.34 -23.56 -14.43
C THR A 198 -0.19 -24.40 -15.57
#